data_AF-A0A6J4QZT6-F1
#
_entry.id   AF-A0A6J4QZT6-F1
#
_cell.length_a   1.000
_cell.length_b   1.000
_cell.length_c   1.000
_cell.angle_alpha   90.00
_cell.angle_beta   90.00
_cell.angle_gamma   90.00
#
_symmetry.space_group_name_H-M   'P 1'
#
loop_
_entity.id
_entity.type
_entity.pdbx_description
1 polymer ?
#
loop_
_entity_poly.entity_id
_entity_poly.type
_entity_poly.pdbx_seq_one_letter_code
_entity_poly.pdbx_strand_id
1 'polypeptide(L)' 'MTAGRERRFAPKEKEEEKLMTAQSNEQLGARTNVEVVQETYEAVGRGDIPALLDVLTDDVEWTFQGPSVIPFAGTRRGRR' A
#
# COMPACT_ATOMS: atom_id res chain seq x y z
N MET A 1 -1.68 50.08 36.68
CA MET A 1 -2.40 50.18 35.38
C MET A 1 -1.32 50.09 34.29
N THR A 2 -1.24 49.16 33.34
CA THR A 2 -2.12 48.06 32.91
C THR A 2 -1.30 47.13 31.99
N ALA A 3 -1.49 45.82 32.19
CA ALA A 3 -1.35 44.65 31.30
C ALA A 3 -0.09 44.42 30.45
N GLY A 4 0.66 43.37 30.84
CA GLY A 4 1.58 42.64 29.98
C GLY A 4 0.85 41.94 28.84
N ARG A 5 1.37 42.10 27.63
CA ARG A 5 0.86 41.47 26.41
C ARG A 5 1.50 40.09 26.25
N GLU A 6 0.89 39.08 26.87
CA GLU A 6 1.19 37.68 26.55
C GLU A 6 0.90 37.43 25.07
N ARG A 7 1.96 37.29 24.28
CA ARG A 7 1.84 36.74 22.93
C ARG A 7 1.48 35.26 23.10
N ARG A 8 0.22 34.95 22.89
CA ARG A 8 -0.34 33.60 22.84
C ARG A 8 0.22 32.88 21.61
N PHE A 9 1.44 32.36 21.70
CA PHE A 9 2.07 31.51 20.69
C PHE A 9 1.59 30.06 20.91
N ALA A 10 0.46 29.70 20.30
CA ALA A 10 0.13 28.31 19.94
C ALA A 10 -1.18 28.33 19.13
N PRO A 11 -1.10 28.05 17.81
CA PRO A 11 -1.73 26.79 17.38
C PRO A 11 -0.99 26.04 16.26
N LYS A 12 0.12 26.58 15.71
CA LYS A 12 0.73 26.00 14.50
C LYS A 12 1.44 24.66 14.76
N GLU A 13 2.22 24.55 15.84
CA GLU A 13 2.93 23.31 16.18
C GLU A 13 2.00 22.11 16.42
N LYS A 14 0.83 22.33 17.04
CA LYS A 14 -0.12 21.24 17.32
C LYS A 14 -0.84 20.76 16.06
N GLU A 15 -1.05 21.63 15.07
CA GLU A 15 -1.61 21.24 13.78
C GLU A 15 -0.57 20.57 12.88
N GLU A 16 0.69 21.03 12.91
CA GLU A 16 1.81 20.42 12.18
C GLU A 16 2.13 19.02 12.73
N GLU A 17 2.12 18.85 14.06
CA GLU A 17 2.28 17.55 14.71
C GLU A 17 1.11 16.59 14.37
N LYS A 18 -0.12 17.10 14.30
CA LYS A 18 -1.28 16.31 13.87
C LYS A 18 -1.21 15.93 12.39
N LEU A 19 -0.74 16.82 11.51
CA LEU A 19 -0.54 16.52 10.09
C LEU A 19 0.58 15.50 9.89
N MET A 20 1.71 15.64 10.58
CA MET A 20 2.83 14.70 10.51
C MET A 20 2.43 13.32 11.06
N THR A 21 1.68 13.26 12.15
CA THR A 21 1.19 12.00 12.72
C THR A 21 0.15 11.33 11.82
N ALA A 22 -0.72 12.09 11.14
CA ALA A 22 -1.68 11.56 10.19
C ALA A 22 -1.00 10.98 8.94
N GLN A 23 -0.03 11.71 8.36
CA GLN A 23 0.74 11.23 7.21
C GLN A 23 1.60 10.00 7.54
N SER A 24 2.18 9.94 8.75
CA SER A 24 2.89 8.75 9.22
C SER A 24 1.96 7.55 9.43
N ASN A 25 0.74 7.75 9.95
CA ASN A 25 -0.23 6.65 10.13
C ASN A 25 -0.85 6.14 8.82
N GLU A 26 -1.01 7.00 7.81
CA GLU A 26 -1.42 6.55 6.46
C GLU A 26 -0.34 5.70 5.79
N GLN A 27 0.94 5.95 6.08
CA GLN A 27 2.06 5.12 5.60
C GLN A 27 2.30 3.86 6.42
N LEU A 28 1.94 3.84 7.71
CA LEU A 28 2.15 2.69 8.61
C LEU A 28 1.07 1.59 8.48
N GLY A 29 -0.04 1.86 7.77
CA GLY A 29 -1.14 0.91 7.57
C GLY A 29 -1.31 0.37 6.15
N ALA A 30 -0.65 0.96 5.15
CA ALA A 30 -0.81 0.61 3.74
C ALA A 30 0.54 0.24 3.12
N ARG A 31 0.69 -1.02 2.69
CA ARG A 31 1.82 -1.44 1.85
C ARG A 31 1.87 -0.57 0.59
N THR A 32 3.07 -0.15 0.21
CA THR A 32 3.28 0.54 -1.06
C THR A 32 3.15 -0.43 -2.22
N ASN A 33 2.82 0.08 -3.42
CA ASN A 33 2.74 -0.74 -4.62
C ASN A 33 4.05 -1.50 -4.92
N VAL A 34 5.19 -0.90 -4.57
CA VAL A 34 6.51 -1.51 -4.81
C VAL A 34 6.72 -2.70 -3.88
N GLU A 35 6.38 -2.58 -2.60
CA GLU A 35 6.49 -3.68 -1.63
C GLU A 35 5.60 -4.87 -2.04
N VAL A 36 4.37 -4.59 -2.49
CA VAL A 36 3.45 -5.63 -2.98
C VAL A 36 4.05 -6.40 -4.16
N VAL A 37 4.65 -5.69 -5.13
CA VAL A 37 5.27 -6.32 -6.29
C VAL A 37 6.51 -7.12 -5.90
N GLN A 38 7.35 -6.61 -5.00
CA GLN A 38 8.53 -7.32 -4.50
C GLN A 38 8.13 -8.64 -3.81
N GLU A 39 7.18 -8.61 -2.88
CA GLU A 39 6.68 -9.78 -2.17
C GLU A 39 6.09 -10.83 -3.12
N THR A 40 5.36 -10.37 -4.15
CA THR A 40 4.83 -11.22 -5.22
C THR A 40 5.96 -11.97 -5.94
N TYR A 41 7.03 -11.27 -6.36
CA TYR A 41 8.16 -11.90 -7.05
C TYR A 41 8.96 -12.84 -6.13
N GLU A 42 9.10 -12.50 -4.85
CA GLU A 42 9.75 -13.37 -3.88
C GLU A 42 8.98 -14.69 -3.67
N ALA A 43 7.66 -14.62 -3.53
CA ALA A 43 6.81 -15.80 -3.41
C ALA A 43 6.91 -16.70 -4.66
N VAL A 44 6.86 -16.10 -5.86
CA VAL A 44 7.08 -16.81 -7.12
C VAL A 44 8.47 -17.45 -7.18
N GLY A 45 9.52 -16.72 -6.78
CA GLY A 45 10.90 -17.20 -6.78
C GLY A 45 11.13 -18.39 -5.84
N ARG A 46 10.38 -18.47 -4.73
CA ARG A 46 10.37 -19.63 -3.83
C ARG A 46 9.47 -20.78 -4.31
N GLY A 47 8.62 -20.55 -5.30
CA GLY A 47 7.57 -21.50 -5.71
C GLY A 47 6.41 -21.61 -4.69
N ASP A 48 6.24 -20.60 -3.82
CA ASP A 48 5.24 -20.59 -2.75
C ASP A 48 3.92 -19.99 -3.26
N ILE A 49 3.09 -20.86 -3.84
CA ILE A 49 1.78 -20.47 -4.38
C ILE A 49 0.81 -19.97 -3.30
N PRO A 50 0.69 -20.60 -2.12
CA PRO A 50 -0.14 -20.06 -1.04
C PRO A 50 0.23 -18.62 -0.68
N ALA A 51 1.52 -18.33 -0.48
CA ALA A 51 1.99 -16.98 -0.17
C ALA A 51 1.70 -16.00 -1.31
N LEU A 52 1.90 -16.40 -2.57
CA LEU A 52 1.55 -15.57 -3.73
C LEU A 52 0.06 -15.19 -3.69
N LEU A 53 -0.82 -16.16 -3.45
CA LEU A 53 -2.25 -15.93 -3.40
C LEU A 53 -2.65 -15.01 -2.23
N ASP A 54 -1.97 -15.08 -1.09
CA ASP A 54 -2.22 -14.19 0.06
C ASP A 54 -1.96 -12.72 -0.21
N VAL A 55 -1.10 -12.40 -1.18
CA VAL A 55 -0.83 -11.02 -1.60
C VAL A 55 -1.97 -10.46 -2.48
N LEU A 56 -2.73 -11.32 -3.16
CA LEU A 56 -3.73 -10.91 -4.15
C LEU A 56 -5.11 -10.70 -3.52
N THR A 57 -5.85 -9.75 -4.08
CA THR A 57 -7.26 -9.54 -3.73
C THR A 57 -8.14 -10.66 -4.29
N ASP A 58 -9.30 -10.89 -3.67
CA ASP A 58 -10.25 -11.93 -4.13
C ASP A 58 -10.77 -11.68 -5.56
N ASP A 59 -10.73 -10.44 -6.04
CA ASP A 59 -11.20 -9.97 -7.34
C ASP A 59 -10.07 -9.67 -8.34
N VAL A 60 -8.84 -10.09 -8.04
CA VAL A 60 -7.67 -9.84 -8.89
C VAL A 60 -7.90 -10.25 -10.35
N GLU A 61 -7.43 -9.42 -11.28
CA GLU A 61 -7.37 -9.76 -12.69
C GLU A 61 -5.92 -10.01 -13.10
N TRP A 62 -5.62 -11.23 -13.55
CA TRP A 62 -4.29 -11.63 -14.01
C TRP A 62 -4.30 -11.86 -15.50
N THR A 63 -3.53 -11.09 -16.26
CA THR A 63 -3.42 -11.28 -17.72
C THR A 63 -2.02 -11.73 -18.10
N PHE A 64 -1.92 -12.95 -18.63
CA PHE A 64 -0.70 -13.41 -19.30
C PHE A 64 -0.79 -13.08 -20.79
N GLN A 65 -0.05 -12.07 -21.21
CA GLN A 65 0.01 -11.64 -22.60
C GLN A 65 0.71 -12.71 -23.45
N GLY A 66 0.00 -13.29 -24.41
CA GLY A 66 0.58 -14.30 -25.28
C GLY A 66 -0.38 -14.82 -26.35
N PRO A 67 0.12 -15.54 -27.35
CA PRO A 67 -0.70 -16.19 -28.36
C PRO A 67 -1.66 -17.22 -27.75
N SER A 68 -2.83 -17.41 -28.35
CA SER A 68 -3.83 -18.40 -27.89
C SER A 68 -3.37 -19.85 -27.93
N VAL A 69 -2.25 -20.15 -28.61
CA VAL A 69 -1.62 -21.48 -28.60
C VAL A 69 -0.97 -21.80 -27.25
N ILE A 70 -0.63 -20.79 -26.42
CA ILE A 70 -0.12 -21.01 -25.07
C ILE A 70 -1.31 -21.29 -24.15
N PRO A 71 -1.45 -22.50 -23.55
CA PRO A 71 -2.67 -22.90 -22.84
C PRO A 71 -3.05 -22.02 -21.64
N PHE A 72 -2.07 -21.29 -21.08
CA PHE A 72 -2.25 -20.42 -19.94
C PHE A 72 -2.26 -18.93 -20.28
N ALA A 73 -2.15 -18.56 -21.57
CA ALA A 73 -2.30 -17.18 -21.99
C ALA A 73 -3.74 -16.70 -21.91
N GLY A 74 -3.90 -15.38 -21.78
CA GLY A 74 -5.19 -14.71 -21.59
C GLY A 74 -5.40 -14.22 -20.15
N THR A 75 -6.63 -13.82 -19.88
CA THR A 75 -7.03 -13.17 -18.62
C THR A 75 -7.74 -14.16 -17.69
N ARG A 76 -7.34 -14.15 -16.42
CA ARG A 76 -7.96 -14.90 -15.31
C ARG A 76 -8.48 -13.90 -14.28
N ARG A 77 -9.60 -14.24 -13.64
CA ARG A 77 -10.23 -13.41 -12.61
C ARG A 77 -10.39 -14.21 -11.34
N GLY A 78 -10.09 -13.55 -10.23
CA GLY A 78 -10.15 -14.09 -8.90
C GLY A 78 -8.88 -14.82 -8.47
N ARG A 79 -8.75 -14.97 -7.15
CA ARG A 79 -7.59 -15.57 -6.48
C ARG A 79 -7.59 -17.11 -6.50
N ARG A 80 -8.74 -17.76 -6.72
CA ARG A 80 -8.92 -19.21 -6.60
C ARG A 80 -8.91 -19.93 -7.95
#